data_AF-A0A0E2B7M9-F1
#
_entry.id   AF-A0A0E2B7M9-F1
#
_cell.length_a   1.000
_cell.length_b   1.000
_cell.length_c   1.000
_cell.angle_alpha   90.00
_cell.angle_beta   90.00
_cell.angle_gamma   90.00
#
_symmetry.space_group_name_H-M   'P 1'
#
loop_
_entity.id
_entity.type
_entity.pdbx_description
1 polymer ?
#
loop_
_entity_poly.entity_id
_entity_poly.type
_entity_poly.pdbx_seq_one_letter_code
_entity_poly.pdbx_strand_id
1 'polypeptide(L)' 'MSEEKSLNPAVAIKLCQRCGQAFGCGAAFCSCECFSVSLSLEVRNQIKENYDDCICILCLKELEKSKKKE' A
#
# COMPACT_ATOMS: atom_id res chain seq x y z
N MET A 1 19.47 31.42 -0.59
CA MET A 1 18.23 30.66 -0.31
C MET A 1 18.45 29.30 -0.95
N SER A 2 18.86 28.33 -0.14
CA SER A 2 19.29 27.01 -0.62
C SER A 2 18.17 26.03 -0.33
N GLU A 3 17.60 25.49 -1.42
CA GLU A 3 16.62 24.42 -1.41
C GLU A 3 17.30 23.14 -0.92
N GLU A 4 17.37 22.96 0.40
CA GLU A 4 17.84 21.72 1.00
C GLU A 4 16.67 20.73 1.01
N LYS A 5 16.54 20.06 -0.14
CA LYS A 5 15.64 18.98 -0.44
C LYS A 5 15.85 17.83 0.55
N SER A 6 15.14 17.87 1.68
CA SER A 6 14.95 16.73 2.59
C SER A 6 14.21 15.61 1.86
N LEU A 7 14.95 14.82 1.10
CA LEU A 7 14.54 13.47 0.71
C LEU A 7 14.62 12.61 1.97
N ASN A 8 13.54 12.63 2.75
CA ASN A 8 13.35 11.73 3.88
C ASN A 8 13.48 10.28 3.35
N PRO A 9 14.47 9.48 3.78
CA PRO A 9 14.63 8.10 3.33
C PRO A 9 13.60 7.14 3.96
N ALA A 10 12.46 7.65 4.42
CA ALA A 10 11.45 6.90 5.17
C ALA A 10 10.56 6.01 4.28
N VAL A 11 10.77 6.01 2.96
CA VAL A 11 9.96 5.23 2.02
C VAL A 11 10.85 4.31 1.18
N ALA A 12 10.63 3.00 1.31
CA ALA A 12 11.33 2.01 0.49
C ALA A 12 10.56 1.81 -0.81
N ILE A 13 11.22 1.92 -1.96
CA ILE A 13 10.56 1.64 -3.24
C ILE A 13 10.39 0.13 -3.37
N LYS A 14 9.14 -0.34 -3.39
CA LYS A 14 8.77 -1.75 -3.62
C LYS A 14 7.88 -1.90 -4.84
N LEU A 15 7.82 -3.10 -5.40
CA LEU A 15 6.92 -3.44 -6.50
C LEU A 15 5.63 -4.03 -5.95
N CYS A 16 4.49 -3.52 -6.41
CA CYS A 16 3.18 -4.04 -6.02
C CYS A 16 2.97 -5.45 -6.60
N GLN A 17 2.67 -6.44 -5.75
CA GLN A 17 2.38 -7.82 -6.19
C GLN A 17 1.15 -7.93 -7.10
N ARG A 18 0.21 -6.97 -7.03
CA ARG A 18 -1.03 -7.00 -7.83
C ARG A 18 -0.90 -6.33 -9.20
N CYS A 19 -0.31 -5.13 -9.26
CA CYS A 19 -0.20 -4.36 -10.51
C CYS A 19 1.22 -4.26 -11.08
N GLY A 20 2.24 -4.69 -10.33
CA GLY A 20 3.65 -4.60 -10.74
C GLY A 20 4.24 -3.19 -10.70
N GLN A 21 3.50 -2.16 -10.26
CA GLN A 21 4.03 -0.80 -10.21
C GLN A 21 4.98 -0.58 -9.03
N ALA A 22 6.06 0.16 -9.29
CA ALA A 22 6.94 0.67 -8.24
C ALA A 22 6.23 1.76 -7.44
N PHE A 23 6.13 1.55 -6.12
CA PHE A 23 5.51 2.50 -5.20
C PHE A 23 6.36 2.67 -3.96
N GLY A 24 6.21 3.82 -3.30
CA GLY A 24 6.79 4.06 -2.00
C GLY A 24 6.07 3.25 -0.92
N CYS A 25 6.72 2.23 -0.39
CA CYS A 25 6.27 1.46 0.75
C CYS A 25 6.88 2.03 2.05
N GLY A 26 6.05 2.73 2.84
CA GLY A 26 6.40 3.20 4.19
C GLY A 26 6.23 2.13 5.27
N ALA A 27 6.06 0.85 4.92
CA ALA A 27 5.79 -0.21 5.90
C ALA A 27 6.95 -0.41 6.89
N ALA A 28 8.19 -0.17 6.46
CA ALA A 28 9.36 -0.23 7.33
C ALA A 28 9.31 0.79 8.50
N PHE A 29 8.60 1.90 8.31
CA PHE A 29 8.44 2.96 9.31
C PHE A 29 7.00 3.07 9.82
N CYS A 30 6.14 2.08 9.53
CA CYS A 30 4.70 2.13 9.79
C CYS A 30 4.01 3.44 9.31
N SER A 31 4.59 4.10 8.30
CA SER A 31 4.16 5.41 7.78
C SER A 31 3.41 5.30 6.44
N CYS A 32 3.09 4.07 6.02
CA CYS A 32 2.36 3.82 4.78
C CYS A 32 0.88 4.23 4.92
N GLU A 33 0.37 5.02 3.97
CA GLU A 33 -1.06 5.35 3.86
C GLU A 33 -1.97 4.11 3.81
N CYS A 34 -1.42 2.95 3.40
CA CYS A 34 -2.13 1.68 3.41
C CYS A 34 -2.67 1.29 4.80
N PHE A 35 -2.00 1.68 5.89
CA PHE A 35 -2.49 1.45 7.26
C PHE A 35 -3.69 2.32 7.63
N SER A 36 -3.83 3.48 6.99
CA SER A 36 -4.97 4.37 7.22
C SER A 36 -6.22 3.94 6.46
N VAL A 37 -6.10 2.97 5.55
CA VAL A 37 -7.26 2.43 4.83
C VAL A 37 -8.00 1.44 5.71
N SER A 38 -9.26 1.76 5.99
CA SER A 38 -10.20 0.86 6.61
C SER A 38 -10.63 -0.22 5.62
N LEU A 39 -9.98 -1.39 5.68
CA LEU A 39 -10.38 -2.57 4.92
C LEU A 39 -11.35 -3.43 5.74
N SER A 40 -12.38 -3.95 5.09
CA SER A 40 -13.23 -5.00 5.67
C SER A 40 -12.41 -6.26 5.97
N LEU A 41 -12.82 -7.02 7.00
CA LEU A 41 -12.12 -8.24 7.42
C LEU A 41 -11.94 -9.23 6.25
N GLU A 42 -12.97 -9.36 5.42
CA GLU A 42 -12.95 -10.23 4.25
C GLU A 42 -11.89 -9.82 3.21
N VAL A 43 -11.77 -8.53 2.91
CA VAL A 43 -10.74 -7.99 2.00
C VAL A 43 -9.34 -8.22 2.59
N ARG A 44 -9.20 -8.02 3.91
CA ARG A 44 -7.94 -8.21 4.61
C ARG A 44 -7.48 -9.67 4.60
N ASN A 45 -8.41 -10.61 4.81
CA ASN A 45 -8.12 -12.04 4.72
C ASN A 45 -7.75 -12.42 3.30
N GLN A 46 -8.51 -11.99 2.30
CA GLN A 46 -8.15 -12.22 0.89
C GLN A 46 -6.76 -11.71 0.55
N ILE A 47 -6.40 -10.50 1.00
CA ILE A 47 -5.05 -9.97 0.76
C ILE A 47 -4.01 -10.88 1.38
N LYS A 48 -4.20 -11.29 2.64
CA LYS A 48 -3.28 -12.16 3.37
C LYS A 48 -3.16 -13.57 2.74
N GLU A 49 -4.22 -14.06 2.10
CA GLU A 49 -4.24 -15.36 1.43
C GLU A 49 -3.69 -15.31 -0.01
N ASN A 50 -3.86 -14.18 -0.71
CA ASN A 50 -3.47 -14.04 -2.12
C ASN A 50 -2.13 -13.34 -2.34
N TYR A 51 -1.68 -12.52 -1.38
CA TYR A 51 -0.48 -11.70 -1.51
C TYR A 51 0.39 -11.82 -0.25
N ASP A 52 1.66 -12.19 -0.45
CA ASP A 52 2.64 -12.35 0.63
C ASP A 52 3.42 -11.04 0.91
N ASP A 53 3.52 -10.15 -0.08
CA ASP A 53 4.19 -8.83 0.04
C ASP A 53 3.18 -7.66 -0.11
N CYS A 54 3.70 -6.43 -0.02
CA CYS A 54 2.91 -5.20 0.01
C CYS A 54 2.31 -4.89 -1.35
N ILE A 55 1.05 -4.45 -1.34
CA ILE A 55 0.36 -3.88 -2.50
C ILE A 55 0.20 -2.37 -2.34
N CYS A 56 0.15 -1.66 -3.47
CA CYS A 56 -0.01 -0.22 -3.46
C CYS A 56 -1.40 0.21 -2.97
N ILE A 57 -1.50 1.45 -2.50
CA ILE A 57 -2.75 2.04 -1.98
C ILE A 57 -3.90 1.98 -2.99
N LEU A 58 -3.60 2.11 -4.29
CA LEU A 58 -4.59 2.05 -5.37
C LEU A 58 -5.22 0.66 -5.43
N CYS A 59 -4.38 -0.37 -5.54
CA CYS A 59 -4.78 -1.77 -5.53
C CYS A 59 -5.56 -2.15 -4.26
N LEU A 60 -5.13 -1.64 -3.11
CA LEU A 60 -5.79 -1.87 -1.82
C LEU A 60 -7.21 -1.28 -1.80
N LYS A 61 -7.39 -0.04 -2.29
CA LYS A 61 -8.70 0.62 -2.43
C LYS A 61 -9.59 -0.05 -3.48
N GLU A 62 -9.01 -0.48 -4.59
CA GLU A 62 -9.74 -1.23 -5.62
C GLU A 62 -10.27 -2.55 -5.07
N LEU A 63 -9.47 -3.29 -4.29
CA LEU A 63 -9.90 -4.53 -3.64
C LEU A 63 -11.08 -4.31 -2.69
N GLU A 64 -11.02 -3.28 -1.85
CA GLU A 64 -12.14 -2.92 -0.98
C GLU A 64 -13.39 -2.60 -1.80
N LYS A 65 -13.24 -1.74 -2.82
CA LYS A 65 -14.35 -1.33 -3.68
C LYS A 65 -14.94 -2.50 -4.47
N SER A 66 -14.14 -3.44 -4.94
CA SER A 66 -14.59 -4.65 -5.65
C SER A 66 -15.45 -5.54 -4.77
N LYS A 67 -15.16 -5.59 -3.47
CA LYS A 67 -15.89 -6.43 -2.48
C LYS A 67 -17.22 -5.84 -2.02
N LYS A 68 -17.41 -4.54 -2.17
CA LYS A 68 -18.65 -3.84 -1.82
C LYS A 68 -19.76 -3.96 -2.88
N LYS A 69 -19.50 -4.64 -4.00
CA LYS A 69 -20.43 -4.73 -5.14
C LYS A 69 -21.03 -6.13 -5.27
N GLU A 70 -21.55 -6.67 -4.16
CA GLU A 70 -22.36 -7.90 -4.12
C GLU A 70 -23.70 -7.60 -3.44
#